data_AF-A0A016WF64-F1
#
_entry.id   AF-A0A016WF64-F1
#
_cell.length_a   1.000
_cell.length_b   1.000
_cell.length_c   1.000
_cell.angle_alpha   90.00
_cell.angle_beta   90.00
_cell.angle_gamma   90.00
#
_symmetry.space_group_name_H-M   'P 1'
#
loop_
_entity.id
_entity.type
_entity.pdbx_description
1 polymer ?
#
loop_
_entity_poly.entity_id
_entity_poly.type
_entity_poly.pdbx_seq_one_letter_code
_entity_poly.pdbx_strand_id
1 'polypeptide(L)'
;MTRMKMLARGYVCWTNINRDIEETVRHCRNCQEATKMPKKTVLRSWTTERKPWDRIHIDYAGPLNGKMYLAVIDAYSKWPEVFEMSSSSATATLRELRMLFARFGNPRVIVSDNGT
;
A
#
# COMPACT_ATOMS: atom_id res chain seq x y z
N MET A 1 -2.82 3.25 -27.36
CA MET A 1 -3.53 3.52 -28.64
C MET A 1 -2.61 3.68 -29.86
N THR A 2 -1.30 3.95 -29.70
CA THR A 2 -0.35 4.13 -30.83
C THR A 2 -0.33 2.96 -31.82
N ARG A 3 -0.32 1.71 -31.32
CA ARG A 3 -0.32 0.49 -32.15
C ARG A 3 -1.58 0.33 -33.01
N MET A 4 -2.77 0.58 -32.45
CA MET A 4 -4.05 0.49 -33.19
C MET A 4 -4.12 1.51 -34.32
N LYS A 5 -3.69 2.75 -34.07
CA LYS A 5 -3.63 3.81 -35.09
C LYS A 5 -2.66 3.46 -36.21
N MET A 6 -1.49 2.91 -35.87
CA MET A 6 -0.49 2.48 -36.85
C MET A 6 -1.03 1.36 -37.74
N LEU A 7 -1.67 0.35 -37.16
CA LEU A 7 -2.28 -0.76 -37.91
C LEU A 7 -3.36 -0.24 -38.86
N ALA A 8 -4.30 0.57 -38.38
CA ALA A 8 -5.40 1.08 -39.20
C ALA A 8 -4.91 1.87 -40.42
N ARG A 9 -3.92 2.75 -40.24
CA ARG A 9 -3.32 3.55 -41.33
C ARG A 9 -2.58 2.70 -42.38
N GLY A 10 -2.25 1.45 -42.07
CA GLY A 10 -1.62 0.52 -43.01
C GLY A 10 -2.60 -0.13 -44.00
N TYR A 11 -3.91 -0.06 -43.73
CA TYR A 11 -4.94 -0.71 -44.55
C TYR A 11 -5.95 0.25 -45.14
N VAL A 12 -6.27 1.34 -44.44
CA VAL A 12 -7.39 2.22 -44.75
C VAL A 12 -7.04 3.68 -44.46
N CYS A 13 -7.63 4.60 -45.23
CA CYS A 13 -7.40 6.04 -45.10
C CYS A 13 -8.70 6.84 -45.30
N TRP A 14 -9.06 7.65 -44.31
CA TRP A 14 -10.14 8.64 -44.40
C TRP A 14 -9.89 9.81 -43.44
N THR A 15 -10.68 10.87 -43.58
CA THR A 15 -10.59 12.05 -42.71
C THR A 15 -11.00 11.71 -41.28
N ASN A 16 -10.19 12.11 -40.29
CA ASN A 16 -10.43 11.84 -38.86
C ASN A 16 -10.33 10.38 -38.39
N ILE A 17 -9.75 9.46 -39.18
CA ILE A 17 -9.50 8.06 -38.77
C ILE A 17 -8.97 7.89 -37.33
N ASN A 18 -8.07 8.78 -36.88
CA ASN A 18 -7.53 8.72 -35.52
C ASN A 18 -8.58 9.00 -34.45
N ARG A 19 -9.46 9.97 -34.70
CA ARG A 19 -10.52 10.37 -33.76
C ARG A 19 -11.54 9.26 -33.62
N ASP A 20 -11.94 8.65 -34.74
CA ASP A 20 -12.95 7.59 -34.74
C ASP A 20 -12.42 6.32 -34.03
N ILE A 21 -11.14 5.98 -34.24
CA ILE A 21 -10.47 4.93 -33.46
C ILE A 21 -10.45 5.27 -31.97
N GLU A 22 -10.16 6.53 -31.61
CA GLU A 22 -10.15 6.95 -30.22
C GLU A 22 -11.52 6.84 -29.57
N GLU A 23 -12.56 7.29 -30.25
CA GLU A 23 -13.94 7.25 -29.78
C GLU A 23 -14.45 5.81 -29.65
N THR A 24 -14.12 4.94 -30.60
CA THR A 24 -14.47 3.52 -30.55
C THR A 24 -13.83 2.83 -29.35
N VAL A 25 -12.54 3.04 -29.12
CA VAL A 25 -11.82 2.48 -27.97
C VAL A 25 -12.33 3.06 -26.66
N ARG A 26 -12.69 4.36 -26.64
CA ARG A 26 -13.27 5.03 -25.47
C ARG A 26 -14.60 4.42 -25.06
N HIS A 27 -15.43 3.95 -25.99
CA HIS A 27 -16.72 3.32 -25.67
C HIS A 27 -16.66 1.79 -25.55
N CYS A 28 -15.51 1.17 -25.84
CA CYS A 28 -15.35 -0.28 -25.76
C CYS A 28 -15.10 -0.74 -24.31
N ARG A 29 -16.05 -1.49 -23.74
CA ARG A 29 -15.97 -2.05 -22.37
C ARG A 29 -14.68 -2.87 -22.14
N ASN A 30 -14.38 -3.80 -23.03
CA ASN A 30 -13.19 -4.66 -22.90
C ASN A 30 -11.89 -3.83 -22.90
N CYS A 31 -11.85 -2.75 -23.69
CA CYS A 31 -10.69 -1.84 -23.71
C CYS A 31 -10.58 -0.99 -22.43
N GLN A 32 -11.71 -0.64 -21.81
CA GLN A 32 -11.73 0.07 -20.54
C GLN A 32 -11.31 -0.84 -19.37
N GLU A 33 -11.78 -2.08 -19.34
CA GLU A 33 -11.42 -3.06 -18.30
C GLU A 33 -9.94 -3.48 -18.40
N ALA A 34 -9.42 -3.63 -19.62
CA ALA A 34 -8.01 -3.93 -19.87
C ALA A 34 -7.08 -2.71 -19.82
N THR A 35 -7.62 -1.50 -19.63
CA THR A 35 -6.82 -0.28 -19.57
C THR A 35 -5.94 -0.29 -18.31
N LYS A 36 -4.68 0.14 -18.46
CA LYS A 36 -3.81 0.36 -17.30
C LYS A 36 -4.47 1.38 -16.39
N MET A 37 -4.55 1.08 -15.10
CA MET A 37 -5.02 2.04 -14.11
C MET A 37 -4.29 3.37 -14.29
N PRO A 38 -4.99 4.52 -14.21
CA PRO A 38 -4.33 5.82 -14.25
C PRO A 38 -3.21 5.86 -13.21
N LYS A 39 -2.13 6.60 -13.51
CA LYS A 39 -1.02 6.78 -12.56
C LYS A 39 -1.63 7.18 -11.22
N LYS A 40 -1.38 6.36 -10.19
CA LYS A 40 -1.95 6.54 -8.86
C LYS A 40 -1.70 7.98 -8.41
N THR A 41 -2.72 8.50 -7.74
CA THR A 41 -2.83 9.82 -7.11
C THR A 41 -1.53 10.24 -6.42
N VAL A 42 -1.33 11.56 -6.28
CA VAL A 42 -0.20 12.12 -5.54
C VAL A 42 -0.10 11.45 -4.17
N LEU A 43 1.04 10.80 -3.91
CA LEU A 43 1.32 10.19 -2.61
C LEU A 43 1.27 11.30 -1.56
N ARG A 44 0.33 11.19 -0.63
CA ARG A 44 0.29 12.07 0.55
C ARG A 44 1.18 11.46 1.61
N SER A 45 2.29 12.13 1.88
CA SER A 45 3.15 11.82 3.02
C SER A 45 2.40 12.03 4.32
N TRP A 46 2.73 11.21 5.31
CA TRP A 46 2.25 11.42 6.67
C TRP A 46 2.76 12.75 7.24
N THR A 47 2.01 13.33 8.19
CA THR A 47 2.46 14.50 8.93
C THR A 47 3.68 14.15 9.77
N THR A 48 4.70 15.01 9.79
CA THR A 48 5.88 14.83 10.64
C THR A 48 5.50 14.72 12.13
N GLU A 49 6.08 13.75 12.81
CA GLU A 49 5.94 13.51 14.23
C GLU A 49 6.70 14.56 15.05
N ARG A 50 6.19 14.91 16.23
CA ARG A 50 6.81 15.96 17.07
C ARG A 50 7.79 15.43 18.11
N LYS A 51 7.69 14.15 18.46
CA LYS A 51 8.48 13.49 19.52
C LYS A 51 8.53 11.98 19.29
N PRO A 52 9.52 11.27 19.88
CA PRO A 52 9.53 9.82 19.92
C PRO A 52 8.21 9.27 20.48
N TRP A 53 7.79 8.13 19.95
CA TRP A 53 6.59 7.41 20.38
C TRP A 53 5.27 8.15 20.12
N ASP A 54 5.24 9.22 19.32
CA ASP A 54 3.98 9.89 18.96
C ASP A 54 3.15 9.03 17.99
N ARG A 55 3.80 8.41 17.01
CA ARG A 55 3.21 7.44 16.08
C ARG A 55 4.10 6.22 15.98
N ILE A 56 3.51 5.05 16.11
CA ILE A 56 4.17 3.77 15.88
C ILE A 56 3.52 3.02 14.72
N HIS A 57 4.34 2.31 13.95
CA HIS A 57 3.90 1.36 12.94
C HIS A 57 4.10 -0.04 13.48
N ILE A 58 3.08 -0.89 13.40
CA ILE A 58 3.16 -2.29 13.82
C ILE A 58 2.85 -3.20 12.65
N ASP A 59 3.60 -4.29 12.52
CA ASP A 59 3.40 -5.28 11.47
C ASP A 59 3.88 -6.66 11.90
N TYR A 60 3.30 -7.70 11.34
CA TYR A 60 3.74 -9.07 11.55
C TYR A 60 4.71 -9.50 10.44
N ALA A 61 5.90 -9.94 10.84
CA ALA A 61 6.88 -10.53 9.94
C ALA A 61 6.96 -12.05 10.17
N GLY A 62 6.87 -12.83 9.10
CA GLY A 62 7.06 -14.27 9.13
C GLY A 62 6.12 -15.07 8.22
N PRO A 63 6.12 -16.41 8.36
CA PRO A 63 6.92 -17.17 9.33
C PRO A 63 8.40 -17.27 8.91
N LEU A 64 9.32 -16.98 9.84
CA LEU A 64 10.76 -17.19 9.69
C LEU A 64 11.20 -18.29 10.67
N ASN A 65 11.71 -19.40 10.14
CA ASN A 65 12.05 -20.60 10.92
C ASN A 65 10.89 -21.11 11.78
N GLY A 66 9.66 -21.06 11.24
CA GLY A 66 8.45 -21.51 11.95
C GLY A 66 7.94 -20.57 13.04
N LYS A 67 8.49 -19.35 13.13
CA LYS A 67 8.13 -18.35 14.14
C LYS A 67 7.60 -17.08 13.48
N MET A 68 6.63 -16.44 14.13
CA MET A 68 6.12 -15.13 13.75
C MET A 68 6.75 -14.06 14.63
N TYR A 69 6.91 -12.85 14.11
CA TYR A 69 7.47 -11.72 14.84
C TYR A 69 6.56 -10.50 14.71
N LEU A 70 6.34 -9.79 15.81
CA LEU A 70 5.70 -8.48 15.79
C LEU A 70 6.81 -7.42 15.75
N ALA A 71 6.89 -6.71 14.64
CA ALA A 71 7.76 -5.56 14.48
C ALA A 71 6.99 -4.28 14.85
N VAL A 72 7.58 -3.44 15.70
CA VAL A 72 7.07 -2.14 16.09
C VAL A 72 8.13 -1.09 15.80
N ILE A 73 7.80 -0.10 14.98
CA ILE A 73 8.75 0.94 14.55
C ILE A 73 8.22 2.31 14.99
N ASP A 74 9.01 3.04 15.77
CA ASP A 74 8.73 4.43 16.07
C ASP A 74 8.95 5.30 14.83
N ALA A 75 7.91 6.05 14.46
CA ALA A 75 7.92 6.79 13.22
C ALA A 75 8.82 8.04 13.29
N TYR A 76 9.07 8.59 14.49
CA TYR A 76 9.97 9.72 14.69
C TYR A 76 11.46 9.31 14.66
N SER A 77 11.87 8.43 15.58
CA SER A 77 13.28 8.04 15.76
C SER A 77 13.75 6.92 14.82
N LYS A 78 12.81 6.25 14.14
CA LYS A 78 13.06 5.01 13.36
C LYS A 78 13.55 3.85 14.22
N TRP A 79 13.35 3.90 15.53
CA TRP A 79 13.73 2.83 16.47
C TRP A 79 12.85 1.59 16.27
N PRO A 80 13.45 0.39 16.09
CA PRO A 80 12.71 -0.86 15.98
C PRO A 80 12.66 -1.63 17.31
N GLU A 81 11.49 -2.15 17.66
CA GLU A 81 11.27 -3.18 18.68
C GLU A 81 10.69 -4.41 17.99
N VAL A 82 11.28 -5.59 18.21
CA VAL A 82 10.85 -6.83 17.57
C VAL A 82 10.60 -7.88 18.63
N PHE A 83 9.39 -8.46 18.61
CA PHE A 83 8.97 -9.49 19.56
C PHE A 83 8.73 -10.79 18.82
N GLU A 84 9.32 -11.89 19.31
CA GLU A 84 8.92 -13.22 18.88
C GLU A 84 7.52 -13.53 19.41
N MET A 85 6.61 -13.90 18.51
CA MET A 85 5.21 -14.12 18.82
C MET A 85 4.86 -15.60 18.76
N SER A 86 4.32 -16.12 19.85
CA SER A 86 3.81 -17.50 19.91
C SER A 86 2.49 -17.67 19.12
N SER A 87 1.80 -16.57 18.82
CA SER A 87 0.54 -16.51 18.07
C SER A 87 0.34 -15.09 17.52
N SER A 88 -0.28 -14.95 16.35
CA SER A 88 -0.70 -13.65 15.79
C SER A 88 -2.03 -13.14 16.34
N SER A 89 -2.62 -13.81 17.33
CA SER A 89 -3.89 -13.41 17.94
C SER A 89 -3.81 -12.04 18.61
N ALA A 90 -4.93 -11.32 18.59
CA ALA A 90 -5.05 -10.01 19.21
C ALA A 90 -4.67 -10.00 20.71
N THR A 91 -4.96 -11.07 21.44
CA THR A 91 -4.64 -11.21 22.87
C THR A 91 -3.14 -11.31 23.11
N ALA A 92 -2.41 -12.06 22.28
CA ALA A 92 -0.96 -12.15 22.34
C ALA A 92 -0.32 -10.79 22.00
N THR A 93 -0.77 -10.14 20.91
CA THR A 93 -0.32 -8.81 20.51
C THR A 93 -0.52 -7.78 21.63
N LEU A 94 -1.71 -7.77 22.25
CA LEU A 94 -2.03 -6.86 23.35
C LEU A 94 -1.10 -7.03 24.55
N ARG A 95 -0.70 -8.26 24.87
CA ARG A 95 0.21 -8.53 25.98
C ARG A 95 1.57 -7.87 25.74
N GLU A 96 2.16 -8.07 24.55
CA GLU A 96 3.45 -7.48 24.20
C GLU A 96 3.38 -5.96 24.12
N LEU A 97 2.33 -5.41 23.50
CA LEU A 97 2.14 -3.95 23.40
C LEU A 97 1.96 -3.28 24.77
N ARG A 98 1.29 -3.93 25.74
CA ARG A 98 1.18 -3.39 27.10
C ARG A 98 2.53 -3.28 27.79
N MET A 99 3.38 -4.29 27.64
CA MET A 99 4.74 -4.27 28.19
C MET A 99 5.61 -3.22 27.48
N LEU A 100 5.43 -3.05 26.18
CA LEU A 100 6.10 -2.01 25.40
C LEU A 100 5.70 -0.61 25.88
N PHE A 101 4.41 -0.34 26.03
CA PHE A 101 3.91 0.97 26.46
C PHE A 101 4.26 1.28 27.91
N ALA A 102 4.42 0.28 28.77
CA ALA A 102 4.94 0.49 30.12
C ALA A 102 6.39 1.01 30.13
N ARG A 103 7.20 0.67 29.11
CA ARG A 103 8.60 1.12 28.99
C ARG A 103 8.73 2.50 28.39
N PHE A 104 7.96 2.79 27.33
CA PHE A 104 8.15 4.00 26.52
C PHE A 104 7.01 5.03 26.63
N GLY A 105 5.93 4.67 27.32
CA GLY A 105 4.69 5.43 27.35
C GLY A 105 3.71 5.04 26.23
N ASN A 106 2.51 5.59 26.32
CA ASN A 106 1.45 5.32 25.33
C ASN A 106 1.65 6.17 24.08
N PRO A 107 1.56 5.58 22.87
CA PRO A 107 1.58 6.34 21.65
C PRO A 107 0.27 7.09 21.42
N ARG A 108 0.32 8.16 20.62
CA ARG A 108 -0.89 8.89 20.21
C ARG A 108 -1.58 8.20 19.05
N VAL A 109 -0.81 7.58 18.15
CA VAL A 109 -1.33 6.86 16.97
C VAL A 109 -0.60 5.53 16.82
N ILE A 110 -1.36 4.46 16.61
CA ILE A 110 -0.87 3.16 16.17
C ILE A 110 -1.36 2.94 14.75
N VAL A 111 -0.45 2.58 13.85
CA VAL A 111 -0.76 2.23 12.46
C VAL A 111 -0.44 0.75 12.27
N SER A 112 -1.43 -0.05 11.93
CA SER A 112 -1.27 -1.44 11.51
C SER A 112 -1.75 -1.62 10.08
N ASP A 113 -1.46 -2.78 9.50
CA ASP A 113 -2.20 -3.26 8.34
C ASP A 113 -3.61 -3.75 8.76
N ASN A 114 -4.40 -4.18 7.77
CA ASN A 114 -5.71 -4.80 8.00
C ASN A 114 -5.57 -6.33 8.18
N GLY A 115 -4.58 -6.76 8.96
CA GLY A 115 -4.42 -8.15 9.36
C GLY A 115 -5.64 -8.69 10.14
N THR A 116 -5.79 -10.02 10.19
CA THR A 116 -6.89 -10.74 10.86
C THR A 116 -6.46 -11.32 12.19
#